data_AF-A0A7Y2F223-F1
#
_entry.id   AF-A0A7Y2F223-F1
#
_cell.length_a   1.000
_cell.length_b   1.000
_cell.length_c   1.000
_cell.angle_alpha   90.00
_cell.angle_beta   90.00
_cell.angle_gamma   90.00
#
_symmetry.space_group_name_H-M   'P 1'
#
loop_
_entity.id
_entity.type
_entity.pdbx_description
1 polymer ?
#
loop_
_entity_poly.entity_id
_entity_poly.type
_entity_poly.pdbx_seq_one_letter_code
_entity_poly.pdbx_strand_id
1 'polypeptide(L)'
;MNFKFLINCSKAANYCDKAQYGELNAWERIVMRFHQQICKLCKQHSTRNTHLSQLIEKADIKTLTSEEKENIKNKLVREIGE
;
A
#
# COMPACT_ATOMS: atom_id res chain seq x y z
N MET A 1 -33.57 -1.61 10.76
CA MET A 1 -32.98 -1.04 9.52
C MET A 1 -31.61 -1.68 9.30
N ASN A 2 -31.52 -2.64 8.36
CA ASN A 2 -30.24 -3.28 8.01
C ASN A 2 -29.49 -2.38 7.02
N PHE A 3 -28.77 -1.38 7.54
CA PHE A 3 -27.79 -0.64 6.76
C PHE A 3 -26.57 -1.53 6.57
N LYS A 4 -26.64 -2.44 5.60
CA LYS A 4 -25.45 -3.07 5.02
C LYS A 4 -24.59 -1.91 4.49
N PHE A 5 -23.57 -1.52 5.26
CA PHE A 5 -22.48 -0.69 4.77
C PHE A 5 -22.10 -1.25 3.40
N LEU A 6 -22.04 -0.38 2.38
CA LEU A 6 -22.00 -0.71 0.94
C LEU A 6 -21.03 -1.86 0.57
N ILE A 7 -20.02 -2.10 1.40
CA ILE A 7 -19.17 -3.29 1.44
C ILE A 7 -18.88 -3.67 2.92
N ASN A 8 -18.55 -4.94 3.16
CA ASN A 8 -18.05 -5.39 4.47
C ASN A 8 -16.57 -5.01 4.68
N CYS A 9 -16.08 -5.12 5.91
CA CYS A 9 -14.69 -4.78 6.25
C CYS A 9 -13.66 -5.62 5.48
N SER A 10 -13.94 -6.89 5.20
CA SER A 10 -13.02 -7.76 4.43
C SER A 10 -12.82 -7.24 3.01
N LYS A 11 -13.89 -6.81 2.34
CA LYS A 11 -13.80 -6.19 1.02
C LYS A 11 -13.21 -4.78 1.08
N ALA A 12 -13.48 -4.05 2.16
CA ALA A 12 -12.85 -2.75 2.41
C ALA A 12 -11.33 -2.87 2.60
N ALA A 13 -10.82 -3.96 3.19
CA ALA A 13 -9.39 -4.21 3.33
C ALA A 13 -8.71 -4.30 1.95
N ASN A 14 -9.26 -5.10 1.02
CA ASN A 14 -8.76 -5.17 -0.36
C ASN A 14 -8.75 -3.79 -1.05
N TYR A 15 -9.76 -2.96 -0.80
CA TYR A 15 -9.80 -1.60 -1.33
C TYR A 15 -8.82 -0.65 -0.64
N CYS A 16 -8.51 -0.82 0.64
CA CYS A 16 -7.43 -0.09 1.29
C CYS A 16 -6.08 -0.39 0.62
N ASP A 17 -5.81 -1.66 0.30
CA ASP A 17 -4.57 -2.07 -0.37
C ASP A 17 -4.49 -1.47 -1.77
N LYS A 18 -5.54 -1.62 -2.58
CA LYS A 18 -5.62 -0.99 -3.91
C LYS A 18 -5.46 0.54 -3.84
N ALA A 19 -6.00 1.18 -2.80
CA ALA A 19 -5.83 2.62 -2.60
C ALA A 19 -4.37 3.00 -2.35
N GLN A 20 -3.63 2.21 -1.57
CA GLN A 20 -2.22 2.43 -1.24
C GLN A 20 -1.34 2.37 -2.49
N TYR A 21 -1.65 1.47 -3.43
CA TYR A 21 -0.87 1.28 -4.66
C TYR A 21 -1.42 2.05 -5.88
N GLY A 22 -2.44 2.90 -5.69
CA GLY A 22 -3.02 3.69 -6.79
C GLY A 22 -3.89 2.88 -7.77
N GLU A 23 -4.28 1.66 -7.40
CA GLU A 23 -5.06 0.72 -8.22
C GLU A 23 -6.59 0.84 -8.00
N LEU A 24 -7.00 1.79 -7.16
CA LEU A 24 -8.40 1.97 -6.79
C LEU A 24 -9.16 2.75 -7.87
N ASN A 25 -10.20 2.13 -8.44
CA ASN A 25 -11.01 2.81 -9.45
C ASN A 25 -11.95 3.86 -8.84
N ALA A 26 -12.57 4.69 -9.70
CA ALA A 26 -13.40 5.81 -9.25
C ALA A 26 -14.61 5.37 -8.41
N TRP A 27 -15.26 4.26 -8.78
CA TRP A 27 -16.41 3.73 -8.06
C TRP A 27 -16.02 3.14 -6.70
N GLU A 28 -14.96 2.33 -6.68
CA GLU A 28 -14.36 1.77 -5.46
C GLU A 28 -13.99 2.87 -4.47
N ARG A 29 -13.45 4.00 -4.96
CA ARG A 29 -13.10 5.17 -4.14
C ARG A 29 -14.33 5.79 -3.48
N ILE A 30 -15.43 5.96 -4.21
CA ILE A 30 -16.68 6.52 -3.67
C ILE A 30 -17.22 5.59 -2.57
N VAL A 31 -17.31 4.29 -2.86
CA VAL A 31 -17.80 3.27 -1.92
C VAL A 31 -16.94 3.23 -0.65
N MET A 32 -15.61 3.29 -0.79
CA MET A 32 -14.69 3.33 0.34
C MET A 32 -14.86 4.56 1.21
N ARG A 33 -15.05 5.73 0.60
CA ARG A 33 -15.27 6.96 1.36
C ARG A 33 -16.52 6.84 2.24
N PHE A 34 -17.61 6.31 1.71
CA PHE A 34 -18.81 6.05 2.51
C PHE A 34 -18.57 5.03 3.63
N HIS A 35 -17.90 3.91 3.34
CA HIS A 35 -17.59 2.90 4.35
C HIS A 35 -16.73 3.49 5.49
N GLN A 36 -15.70 4.28 5.18
CA GLN A 36 -14.83 4.92 6.17
C GLN A 36 -15.53 6.00 7.01
N GLN A 37 -16.62 6.63 6.53
CA GLN A 37 -17.38 7.56 7.36
C GLN A 37 -18.03 6.85 8.56
N ILE A 38 -18.37 5.57 8.41
CA ILE A 38 -19.17 4.86 9.40
C ILE A 38 -18.36 3.80 10.16
N CYS A 39 -17.42 3.15 9.48
CA CYS A 39 -16.50 2.20 10.09
C CYS A 39 -15.24 2.91 10.62
N LYS A 40 -15.21 3.17 11.93
CA LYS A 40 -14.05 3.80 12.61
C LYS A 40 -12.75 3.01 12.41
N LEU A 41 -12.81 1.69 12.40
CA LEU A 41 -11.64 0.83 12.21
C LEU A 41 -11.01 1.02 10.83
N CYS A 42 -11.80 0.98 9.76
CA CYS A 42 -11.32 1.21 8.39
C CYS A 42 -10.82 2.65 8.20
N LYS A 43 -11.47 3.64 8.83
CA LYS A 43 -10.97 5.02 8.85
C LYS A 43 -9.59 5.14 9.50
N GLN A 44 -9.45 4.60 10.71
CA GLN A 44 -8.18 4.63 11.46
C GLN A 44 -7.07 3.89 10.72
N HIS A 45 -7.37 2.72 10.14
CA HIS A 45 -6.42 1.98 9.32
C HIS A 45 -5.94 2.83 8.13
N SER A 46 -6.88 3.41 7.36
CA SER A 46 -6.53 4.27 6.22
C SER A 46 -5.69 5.48 6.64
N THR A 47 -6.02 6.14 7.75
CA THR A 47 -5.25 7.27 8.27
C THR A 47 -3.83 6.87 8.68
N ARG A 48 -3.69 5.76 9.44
CA ARG A 48 -2.38 5.26 9.86
C ARG A 48 -1.53 4.83 8.67
N ASN A 49 -2.14 4.19 7.68
CA ASN A 49 -1.45 3.74 6.49
C ASN A 49 -0.94 4.92 5.66
N THR A 50 -1.77 5.93 5.41
CA THR A 50 -1.34 7.18 4.74
C THR A 50 -0.20 7.86 5.49
N HIS A 51 -0.27 7.94 6.82
CA HIS A 51 0.80 8.52 7.62
C HIS A 51 2.11 7.73 7.51
N LEU A 52 2.04 6.39 7.53
CA LEU A 52 3.21 5.54 7.33
C LEU A 52 3.83 5.75 5.94
N SER A 53 3.03 5.78 4.88
CA SER A 53 3.52 6.07 3.53
C SER A 53 4.23 7.42 3.44
N GLN A 54 3.67 8.46 4.05
CA GLN A 54 4.31 9.78 4.11
C GLN A 54 5.62 9.77 4.89
N LEU A 55 5.72 9.01 5.99
CA LEU A 55 6.98 8.87 6.73
C LEU A 55 8.04 8.14 5.91
N ILE A 56 7.66 7.09 5.20
CA ILE A 56 8.57 6.34 4.30
C ILE A 56 9.07 7.24 3.17
N GLU A 57 8.18 8.01 2.55
CA GLU A 57 8.54 8.98 1.49
C GLU A 57 9.49 10.06 2.03
N LYS A 58 9.20 10.61 3.21
CA LYS A 58 10.06 11.61 3.88
C LYS A 58 11.41 11.06 4.30
N ALA A 59 11.50 9.77 4.60
CA ALA A 59 12.76 9.14 4.95
C ALA A 59 13.74 9.05 3.76
N ASP A 60 13.26 9.32 2.52
CA ASP A 60 14.06 9.32 1.30
C ASP A 60 14.94 8.07 1.19
N ILE A 61 14.33 6.90 1.44
CA ILE A 61 15.03 5.63 1.51
C ILE A 61 15.70 5.36 0.17
N LYS A 62 17.04 5.41 0.17
CA LYS A 62 17.85 5.02 -0.99
C LYS A 62 17.87 3.50 -1.09
N THR A 63 17.35 3.00 -2.20
CA THR A 63 17.39 1.58 -2.54
C THR A 63 18.37 1.36 -3.67
N LEU A 64 18.95 0.16 -3.73
CA LEU A 64 19.79 -0.22 -4.86
C LEU A 64 18.96 -0.24 -6.15
N THR A 65 19.44 0.45 -7.16
CA THR A 65 18.94 0.36 -8.52
C THR A 65 19.09 -1.07 -9.06
N SER A 66 18.32 -1.42 -10.09
CA SER A 66 18.45 -2.72 -10.74
C SER A 66 19.87 -2.96 -11.28
N GLU A 67 20.53 -1.90 -11.77
CA GLU A 67 21.90 -1.96 -12.26
C GLU A 67 22.90 -2.22 -11.12
N GLU A 68 22.79 -1.50 -9.99
CA GLU A 68 23.66 -1.75 -8.83
C GLU A 68 23.50 -3.17 -8.28
N LYS A 69 22.26 -3.69 -8.24
CA LYS A 69 22.00 -5.08 -7.83
C LYS A 69 22.67 -6.08 -8.78
N GLU A 70 22.55 -5.86 -10.08
CA GLU A 70 23.16 -6.74 -11.09
C GLU A 70 24.69 -6.67 -11.05
N ASN A 71 25.26 -5.47 -10.85
CA ASN A 71 26.69 -5.28 -10.67
C ASN A 71 27.22 -6.01 -9.43
N ILE A 72 26.51 -5.92 -8.29
CA ILE A 72 26.86 -6.68 -7.08
C ILE A 72 26.80 -8.18 -7.35
N LYS A 73 25.74 -8.67 -8.00
CA LYS A 73 25.59 -10.08 -8.34
C LYS A 73 26.72 -10.58 -9.23
N ASN A 74 27.07 -9.83 -10.27
CA ASN A 74 28.15 -10.20 -11.19
C ASN A 74 29.52 -10.17 -10.51
N LYS A 75 29.77 -9.22 -9.59
CA LYS A 75 30.99 -9.23 -8.76
C LYS A 75 31.06 -10.45 -7.85
N LEU A 76 29.97 -10.78 -7.14
CA LEU A 76 29.91 -11.95 -6.27
C LEU A 76 30.17 -13.25 -7.04
N VAL A 77 29.57 -13.42 -8.23
CA VAL A 77 29.81 -14.61 -9.08
C VAL A 77 31.27 -14.71 -9.51
N ARG A 78 31.92 -13.58 -9.83
CA ARG A 78 33.35 -13.57 -10.21
C ARG A 78 34.27 -13.93 -9.03
N GLU A 79 33.96 -13.47 -7.83
CA GLU A 79 34.83 -13.64 -6.65
C GLU A 79 34.57 -14.95 -5.89
N ILE A 80 33.38 -15.56 -6.01
CA ILE A 80 32.99 -16.83 -5.36
C ILE A 80 33.01 -18.01 -6.35
N GLY A 81 33.00 -17.73 -7.65
CA GLY A 81 33.06 -18.74 -8.71
C GLY A 81 34.47 -19.25 -9.04
N GLU A 82 35.49 -18.86 -8.27
CA GLU A 82 36.82 -19.50 -8.21
C GLU A 82 36.88 -20.50 -7.05
#